data_AF-A0A7S3RCR4-F1
#
_entry.id   AF-A0A7S3RCR4-F1
#
_cell.length_a   1.000
_cell.length_b   1.000
_cell.length_c   1.000
_cell.angle_alpha   90.00
_cell.angle_beta   90.00
_cell.angle_gamma   90.00
#
_symmetry.space_group_name_H-M   'P 1'
#
loop_
_entity.id
_entity.type
_entity.pdbx_description
1 polymer ?
#
loop_
_entity_poly.entity_id
_entity_poly.type
_entity_poly.pdbx_seq_one_letter_code
_entity_poly.pdbx_strand_id
1 'polypeptide(L)'
;DCRIPGNPLIYVNDAFCKTVGYSKSEILGRNCRFLQGPETELEAIVEIVSAIRRGQDCSVTLTNYKRSGGKFLNRLKMRAVVDSDEVARFFLGVQYDASAGGQSCEHSAQRAAVVLDLIPVALDHLEPLEEEAIPPAPDEEGAPDFSSHVRFVREHTLMLKAVGAFDPTNPFT
;
A
#
# COMPACT_ATOMS: atom_id res chain seq x y z
N ASP A 1 7.06 19.45 -3.86
CA ASP A 1 6.26 19.53 -2.62
C ASP A 1 5.10 18.54 -2.76
N CYS A 2 5.20 17.38 -2.10
CA CYS A 2 4.37 16.20 -2.39
C CYS A 2 3.05 16.16 -1.59
N ARG A 3 2.58 17.33 -1.13
CA ARG A 3 1.33 17.47 -0.38
C ARG A 3 0.13 17.51 -1.33
N ILE A 4 -0.18 16.39 -1.98
CA ILE A 4 -1.31 16.29 -2.91
C ILE A 4 -2.62 16.13 -2.11
N PRO A 5 -3.58 17.08 -2.22
CA PRO A 5 -4.83 17.02 -1.47
C PRO A 5 -5.58 15.69 -1.64
N GLY A 6 -6.14 15.18 -0.54
CA GLY A 6 -6.97 13.98 -0.57
C GLY A 6 -6.21 12.66 -0.62
N ASN A 7 -4.90 12.66 -0.39
CA ASN A 7 -4.05 11.48 -0.27
C ASN A 7 -4.22 10.46 -1.43
N PRO A 8 -3.89 10.83 -2.68
CA PRO A 8 -4.07 9.95 -3.82
C PRO A 8 -3.10 8.76 -3.81
N LEU A 9 -3.50 7.67 -4.46
CA LEU A 9 -2.59 6.60 -4.87
C LEU A 9 -1.68 7.13 -5.98
N ILE A 10 -0.37 7.01 -5.79
CA ILE A 10 0.65 7.45 -6.76
C ILE A 10 1.38 6.27 -7.41
N TYR A 11 1.31 5.09 -6.78
CA TYR A 11 1.78 3.84 -7.36
C TYR A 11 0.93 2.68 -6.87
N VAL A 12 0.75 1.69 -7.75
CA VAL A 12 0.08 0.41 -7.48
C VAL A 12 0.69 -0.66 -8.38
N ASN A 13 0.86 -1.86 -7.86
CA ASN A 13 1.33 -2.98 -8.67
C ASN A 13 0.18 -3.75 -9.34
N ASP A 14 0.53 -4.69 -10.21
CA ASP A 14 -0.45 -5.49 -10.96
C ASP A 14 -1.27 -6.42 -10.06
N ALA A 15 -0.68 -6.93 -8.97
CA ALA A 15 -1.41 -7.74 -7.99
C ALA A 15 -2.54 -6.95 -7.33
N PHE A 16 -2.30 -5.68 -6.98
CA PHE A 16 -3.34 -4.80 -6.47
C PHE A 16 -4.48 -4.69 -7.48
N CYS A 17 -4.17 -4.34 -8.73
CA CYS A 17 -5.15 -4.19 -9.80
C CYS A 17 -6.00 -5.46 -9.99
N LYS A 18 -5.37 -6.63 -10.00
CA LYS A 18 -6.04 -7.93 -10.12
C LYS A 18 -6.98 -8.21 -8.94
N THR A 19 -6.53 -7.92 -7.72
CA THR A 19 -7.32 -8.16 -6.50
C THR A 19 -8.57 -7.28 -6.44
N VAL A 20 -8.43 -5.98 -6.76
CA VAL A 20 -9.55 -5.03 -6.66
C VAL A 20 -10.40 -4.97 -7.93
N GLY A 21 -9.88 -5.45 -9.06
CA GLY A 21 -10.57 -5.47 -10.35
C GLY A 21 -10.59 -4.13 -11.09
N TYR A 22 -9.68 -3.21 -10.76
CA TYR A 22 -9.52 -1.92 -11.45
C TYR A 22 -8.18 -1.86 -12.18
N SER A 23 -8.14 -1.16 -13.31
CA SER A 23 -6.88 -0.89 -14.02
C SER A 23 -6.06 0.21 -13.33
N LYS A 24 -4.74 0.25 -13.56
CA LYS A 24 -3.84 1.31 -13.05
C LYS A 24 -4.38 2.71 -13.40
N SER A 25 -4.80 2.93 -14.65
CA SER A 25 -5.34 4.21 -15.14
C SER A 25 -6.60 4.68 -14.40
N GLU A 26 -7.37 3.77 -13.80
CA GLU A 26 -8.60 4.10 -13.09
C GLU A 26 -8.39 4.40 -11.61
N ILE A 27 -7.23 4.06 -11.04
CA ILE A 27 -6.96 4.13 -9.59
C ILE A 27 -5.84 5.12 -9.25
N LEU A 28 -4.86 5.30 -10.14
CA LEU A 28 -3.81 6.29 -9.94
C LEU A 28 -4.43 7.70 -9.88
N GLY A 29 -3.95 8.51 -8.94
CA GLY A 29 -4.50 9.84 -8.67
C GLY A 29 -5.76 9.85 -7.79
N ARG A 30 -6.30 8.69 -7.40
CA ARG A 30 -7.52 8.61 -6.56
C ARG A 30 -7.20 8.17 -5.15
N ASN A 31 -7.99 8.63 -4.19
CA ASN A 31 -7.92 8.11 -2.83
C ASN A 31 -8.49 6.69 -2.77
N CYS A 32 -7.80 5.78 -2.08
CA CYS A 32 -8.17 4.36 -1.94
C CYS A 32 -9.55 4.10 -1.28
N ARG A 33 -10.26 5.13 -0.78
CA ARG A 33 -11.62 5.02 -0.23
C ARG A 33 -12.66 4.48 -1.22
N PHE A 34 -12.36 4.44 -2.52
CA PHE A 34 -13.26 3.82 -3.52
C PHE A 34 -13.49 2.32 -3.28
N LEU A 35 -12.63 1.67 -2.48
CA LEU A 35 -12.82 0.28 -2.06
C LEU A 35 -13.78 0.13 -0.87
N GLN A 36 -14.15 1.22 -0.20
CA GLN A 36 -15.04 1.20 0.97
C GLN A 36 -16.50 1.13 0.51
N GLY A 37 -17.36 0.54 1.34
CA GLY A 37 -18.79 0.41 1.09
C GLY A 37 -19.61 0.31 2.37
N PRO A 38 -20.88 -0.10 2.27
CA PRO A 38 -21.84 0.01 3.38
C PRO A 38 -21.47 -0.76 4.65
N GLU A 39 -20.75 -1.88 4.50
CA GLU A 39 -20.33 -2.73 5.63
C GLU A 39 -18.88 -2.48 6.05
N THR A 40 -18.22 -1.45 5.50
CA THR A 40 -16.88 -1.09 5.96
C THR A 40 -16.92 -0.55 7.38
N GLU A 41 -16.05 -1.07 8.23
CA GLU A 41 -15.98 -0.81 9.65
C GLU A 41 -15.43 0.60 9.90
N LEU A 42 -16.27 1.47 10.48
CA LEU A 42 -15.91 2.87 10.73
C LEU A 42 -14.71 3.01 11.67
N GLU A 43 -14.58 2.12 12.66
CA GLU A 43 -13.45 2.11 13.59
C GLU A 43 -12.12 1.91 12.86
N ALA A 44 -12.07 1.00 11.89
CA ALA A 44 -10.88 0.77 11.07
C ALA A 44 -10.56 1.99 10.18
N ILE A 45 -11.58 2.67 9.65
CA ILE A 45 -11.40 3.92 8.90
C ILE A 45 -10.83 5.02 9.81
N VAL A 46 -11.36 5.17 11.02
CA VAL A 46 -10.86 6.15 11.99
C VAL A 46 -9.40 5.86 12.32
N GLU A 47 -9.03 4.62 12.57
CA GLU A 47 -7.65 4.24 12.86
C GLU A 47 -6.70 4.56 11.69
N ILE A 48 -7.10 4.26 10.45
CA ILE A 48 -6.36 4.64 9.23
C ILE A 48 -6.13 6.16 9.18
N VAL A 49 -7.19 6.95 9.36
CA VAL A 49 -7.10 8.42 9.30
C VAL A 49 -6.21 8.94 10.44
N SER A 50 -6.35 8.38 11.64
CA SER A 50 -5.56 8.72 12.82
C SER A 50 -4.07 8.46 12.59
N ALA A 51 -3.73 7.31 12.03
CA ALA A 51 -2.36 6.94 11.71
C ALA A 51 -1.75 7.82 10.63
N ILE A 52 -2.50 8.12 9.56
CA ILE A 52 -2.07 9.06 8.52
C ILE A 52 -1.77 10.44 9.11
N ARG A 53 -2.65 10.96 9.98
CA ARG A 53 -2.46 12.26 10.62
C ARG A 53 -1.24 12.32 11.55
N ARG A 54 -0.96 11.21 12.24
CA ARG A 54 0.20 11.11 13.13
C ARG A 54 1.50 10.76 12.41
N GLY A 55 1.46 10.44 11.12
CA GLY A 55 2.63 9.93 10.40
C GLY A 55 3.11 8.58 10.94
N GLN A 56 2.20 7.73 11.40
CA GLN A 56 2.51 6.46 12.07
C GLN A 56 2.05 5.25 11.27
N ASP A 57 2.72 4.13 11.49
CA ASP A 57 2.36 2.84 10.92
C ASP A 57 0.96 2.39 11.40
N CYS A 58 0.28 1.64 10.56
CA CYS A 58 -1.08 1.19 10.82
C CYS A 58 -1.27 -0.25 10.32
N SER A 59 -2.00 -1.06 11.09
CA SER A 59 -2.43 -2.39 10.66
C SER A 59 -3.87 -2.59 11.07
N VAL A 60 -4.77 -2.65 10.08
CA VAL A 60 -6.21 -2.81 10.30
C VAL A 60 -6.77 -3.92 9.40
N THR A 61 -7.94 -4.42 9.79
CA THR A 61 -8.73 -5.30 8.94
C THR A 61 -10.06 -4.63 8.70
N LEU A 62 -10.47 -4.51 7.43
CA LEU A 62 -11.72 -3.86 7.04
C LEU A 62 -12.36 -4.51 5.81
N THR A 63 -13.67 -4.44 5.71
CA THR A 63 -14.44 -4.90 4.57
C THR A 63 -14.26 -3.95 3.40
N ASN A 64 -13.81 -4.48 2.25
CA ASN A 64 -13.67 -3.75 1.00
C ASN A 64 -14.43 -4.42 -0.14
N TYR A 65 -14.67 -3.65 -1.20
CA TYR A 65 -15.47 -4.03 -2.35
C TYR A 65 -14.61 -3.97 -3.61
N LYS A 66 -14.60 -5.08 -4.36
CA LYS A 66 -14.01 -5.16 -5.69
C LYS A 66 -14.88 -4.40 -6.69
N ARG A 67 -14.35 -4.08 -7.87
CA ARG A 67 -15.12 -3.45 -8.96
C ARG A 67 -16.40 -4.22 -9.32
N SER A 68 -16.37 -5.54 -9.22
CA SER A 68 -17.53 -6.40 -9.46
C SER A 68 -18.64 -6.29 -8.40
N GLY A 69 -18.41 -5.55 -7.31
CA GLY A 69 -19.28 -5.48 -6.14
C GLY A 69 -19.03 -6.59 -5.12
N GLY A 70 -18.16 -7.55 -5.43
CA GLY A 70 -17.78 -8.62 -4.50
C GLY A 70 -17.06 -8.09 -3.28
N LYS A 71 -17.48 -8.54 -2.09
CA LYS A 71 -16.82 -8.20 -0.82
C LYS A 71 -15.57 -9.03 -0.60
N PHE A 72 -14.60 -8.44 0.08
CA PHE A 72 -13.46 -9.15 0.61
C PHE A 72 -12.99 -8.51 1.91
N LEU A 73 -12.39 -9.33 2.77
CA LEU A 73 -11.84 -8.85 4.03
C LEU A 73 -10.41 -8.38 3.78
N ASN A 74 -10.23 -7.07 3.68
CA ASN A 74 -8.92 -6.48 3.43
C ASN A 74 -8.16 -6.39 4.75
N ARG A 75 -7.03 -7.09 4.86
CA ARG A 75 -6.06 -6.82 5.91
C ARG A 75 -5.00 -5.86 5.36
N LEU A 76 -5.12 -4.60 5.76
CA LEU A 76 -4.30 -3.48 5.31
C LEU A 76 -3.19 -3.22 6.34
N LYS A 77 -1.95 -3.28 5.88
CA LYS A 77 -0.79 -2.75 6.62
C LYS A 77 -0.24 -1.53 5.88
N MET A 78 0.03 -0.46 6.60
CA MET A 78 0.63 0.76 6.08
C MET A 78 1.84 1.15 6.91
N ARG A 79 2.90 1.57 6.23
CA ARG A 79 4.10 2.13 6.83
C ARG A 79 4.31 3.57 6.37
N ALA A 80 4.59 4.46 7.31
CA ALA A 80 4.90 5.85 6.98
C ALA A 80 6.32 5.93 6.39
N VAL A 81 6.46 6.64 5.27
CA VAL A 81 7.74 6.99 4.64
C VAL A 81 8.01 8.45 4.96
N VAL A 82 9.06 8.69 5.72
CA VAL A 82 9.43 10.01 6.24
C VAL A 82 10.64 10.57 5.49
N ASP A 83 10.78 11.88 5.49
CA ASP A 83 12.00 12.56 5.05
C ASP A 83 12.98 12.75 6.21
N SER A 84 14.12 13.41 5.95
CA SER A 84 15.12 13.79 6.96
C SER A 84 14.58 14.61 8.12
N ASP A 85 13.46 15.32 7.93
CA ASP A 85 12.83 16.17 8.94
C ASP A 85 11.80 15.40 9.80
N GLU A 86 11.79 14.06 9.68
CA GLU A 86 10.81 13.16 10.31
C GLU A 86 9.35 13.43 9.90
N VAL A 87 9.15 14.07 8.74
CA VAL A 87 7.81 14.37 8.23
C VAL A 87 7.37 13.27 7.28
N ALA A 88 6.24 12.63 7.57
CA ALA A 88 5.64 11.64 6.68
C ALA A 88 5.20 12.30 5.36
N ARG A 89 5.77 11.82 4.24
CA ARG A 89 5.46 12.29 2.88
C ARG A 89 4.68 11.27 2.08
N PHE A 90 4.89 9.98 2.34
CA PHE A 90 4.17 8.89 1.70
C PHE A 90 3.77 7.81 2.70
N PHE A 91 2.82 6.98 2.30
CA PHE A 91 2.50 5.73 2.97
C PHE A 91 2.63 4.57 1.98
N LEU A 92 3.45 3.60 2.36
CA LEU A 92 3.54 2.33 1.67
C LEU A 92 2.50 1.38 2.26
N GLY A 93 1.61 0.84 1.43
CA GLY A 93 0.53 -0.03 1.85
C GLY A 93 0.61 -1.41 1.20
N VAL A 94 0.38 -2.45 2.00
CA VAL A 94 0.20 -3.83 1.52
C VAL A 94 -1.19 -4.29 1.94
N GLN A 95 -1.91 -4.90 1.00
CA GLN A 95 -3.23 -5.47 1.23
C GLN A 95 -3.25 -6.95 0.87
N TYR A 96 -4.05 -7.74 1.57
CA TYR A 96 -4.33 -9.12 1.20
C TYR A 96 -5.73 -9.51 1.65
N ASP A 97 -6.31 -10.41 0.87
CA ASP A 97 -7.65 -10.92 1.09
C ASP A 97 -7.62 -11.98 2.19
N ALA A 98 -8.18 -11.64 3.35
CA ALA A 98 -8.29 -12.51 4.51
C ALA A 98 -9.59 -13.36 4.50
N SER A 99 -10.42 -13.26 3.45
CA SER A 99 -11.72 -13.94 3.40
C SER A 99 -11.63 -15.47 3.42
N ALA A 100 -10.50 -16.05 3.01
CA ALA A 100 -10.34 -17.49 2.91
C ALA A 100 -10.08 -18.21 4.25
N GLY A 101 -9.66 -17.49 5.30
CA GLY A 101 -9.30 -18.09 6.60
C GLY A 101 -8.11 -19.08 6.54
N GLY A 102 -7.39 -19.25 7.64
CA GLY A 102 -6.34 -20.28 7.79
C GLY A 102 -4.91 -19.86 7.39
N GLN A 103 -4.04 -20.86 7.22
CA GLN A 103 -2.58 -20.72 7.06
C GLN A 103 -2.16 -19.78 5.90
N SER A 104 -2.97 -19.65 4.85
CA SER A 104 -2.68 -18.77 3.71
C SER A 104 -2.73 -17.28 4.09
N CYS A 105 -3.54 -16.90 5.07
CA CYS A 105 -3.65 -15.53 5.57
C CYS A 105 -2.45 -15.17 6.46
N GLU A 106 -2.01 -16.10 7.31
CA GLU A 106 -0.81 -15.93 8.16
C GLU A 106 0.46 -15.81 7.33
N HIS A 107 0.62 -16.66 6.32
CA HIS A 107 1.73 -16.55 5.38
C HIS A 107 1.69 -15.18 4.71
N SER A 108 0.56 -14.75 4.13
CA SER A 108 0.43 -13.42 3.50
C SER A 108 0.71 -12.26 4.46
N ALA A 109 0.34 -12.40 5.74
CA ALA A 109 0.58 -11.40 6.79
C ALA A 109 2.06 -11.28 7.19
N GLN A 110 2.74 -12.41 7.37
CA GLN A 110 4.16 -12.51 7.67
C GLN A 110 4.97 -11.94 6.51
N ARG A 111 4.58 -12.36 5.30
CA ARG A 111 5.12 -11.94 4.03
C ARG A 111 4.97 -10.41 3.89
N ALA A 112 3.79 -9.84 4.10
CA ALA A 112 3.54 -8.40 3.98
C ALA A 112 4.43 -7.55 4.90
N ALA A 113 4.78 -8.05 6.10
CA ALA A 113 5.70 -7.36 6.99
C ALA A 113 7.11 -7.25 6.37
N VAL A 114 7.58 -8.33 5.76
CA VAL A 114 8.90 -8.36 5.09
C VAL A 114 8.99 -7.33 3.97
N VAL A 115 7.95 -7.11 3.17
CA VAL A 115 7.98 -6.06 2.13
C VAL A 115 8.10 -4.66 2.70
N LEU A 116 7.39 -4.39 3.79
CA LEU A 116 7.45 -3.10 4.45
C LEU A 116 8.81 -2.87 5.13
N ASP A 117 9.53 -3.93 5.48
CA ASP A 117 10.86 -3.87 6.10
C ASP A 117 12.01 -3.77 5.09
N LEU A 118 11.82 -4.28 3.87
CA LEU A 118 12.87 -4.29 2.84
C LEU A 118 12.94 -3.03 2.00
N ILE A 119 11.89 -2.20 1.98
CA ILE A 119 11.88 -0.94 1.23
C ILE A 119 12.52 0.13 2.12
N PRO A 120 13.62 0.79 1.70
CA PRO A 120 14.23 1.88 2.46
C PRO A 120 13.18 2.96 2.76
N VAL A 121 12.96 3.25 4.05
CA VAL A 121 11.85 4.09 4.53
C VAL A 121 12.21 5.60 4.52
N ALA A 122 13.38 5.95 4.00
CA ALA A 122 13.87 7.32 3.93
C ALA A 122 13.87 7.83 2.49
N LEU A 123 13.17 8.94 2.26
CA LEU A 123 13.08 9.58 0.95
C LEU A 123 14.40 10.06 0.37
N ASP A 124 15.32 10.50 1.23
CA ASP A 124 16.65 10.96 0.78
C ASP A 124 17.53 9.81 0.25
N HIS A 125 17.07 8.56 0.43
CA HIS A 125 17.75 7.35 -0.03
C HIS A 125 16.94 6.57 -1.07
N LEU A 126 15.73 7.01 -1.41
CA LEU A 126 14.96 6.45 -2.51
C LEU A 126 15.43 7.12 -3.80
N GLU A 127 16.37 6.49 -4.50
CA GLU A 127 16.60 6.81 -5.91
C GLU A 127 15.25 6.70 -6.65
N PRO A 128 14.97 7.58 -7.63
CA PRO A 128 13.74 7.51 -8.41
C PRO A 128 13.57 6.10 -8.97
N LEU A 129 12.49 5.41 -8.59
CA LEU A 129 12.11 4.15 -9.20
C LEU A 129 11.63 4.43 -10.62
N GLU A 130 12.57 4.55 -11.56
CA GLU A 130 12.26 4.46 -12.98
C GLU A 130 11.72 3.04 -13.24
N GLU A 131 10.49 2.94 -13.73
CA GLU A 131 9.77 1.69 -13.97
C GLU A 131 10.53 0.77 -14.97
N GLU A 132 11.51 1.30 -15.71
CA GLU A 132 12.42 0.58 -16.62
C GLU A 132 13.66 -0.04 -15.94
N ALA A 133 13.97 0.31 -14.68
CA ALA A 133 15.19 -0.12 -14.00
C ALA A 133 15.00 -1.31 -13.04
N ILE A 134 13.95 -2.12 -13.22
CA ILE A 134 13.98 -3.49 -12.67
C ILE A 134 14.83 -4.29 -13.65
N PRO A 135 16.12 -4.58 -13.36
CA PRO A 135 16.93 -5.37 -14.28
C PRO A 135 16.20 -6.69 -14.54
N PRO A 136 16.26 -7.24 -15.77
CA PRO A 136 15.88 -8.64 -15.98
C PRO A 136 16.61 -9.46 -14.92
N ALA A 137 15.89 -10.36 -14.24
CA ALA A 137 16.47 -11.21 -13.21
C ALA A 137 17.79 -11.77 -13.75
N PRO A 138 18.93 -11.59 -13.05
CA PRO A 138 20.20 -12.03 -13.59
C PRO A 138 20.15 -13.54 -13.75
N ASP A 139 20.38 -14.00 -14.99
CA ASP A 139 20.65 -15.40 -15.29
C ASP A 139 22.09 -15.80 -14.84
N GLU A 140 22.68 -15.08 -13.88
CA GLU A 140 24.06 -15.25 -13.46
C GLU A 140 24.15 -15.90 -12.08
N GLU A 141 24.72 -17.11 -12.07
CA GLU A 141 25.20 -17.82 -10.89
C GLU A 141 26.09 -16.89 -10.04
N GLY A 142 25.54 -16.41 -8.91
CA GLY A 142 26.30 -15.69 -7.88
C GLY A 142 25.72 -14.34 -7.44
N ALA A 143 24.70 -13.80 -8.12
CA ALA A 143 23.96 -12.64 -7.58
C ALA A 143 23.13 -13.06 -6.35
N PRO A 144 22.94 -12.18 -5.34
CA PRO A 144 21.98 -12.46 -4.27
C PRO A 144 20.62 -12.75 -4.91
N ASP A 145 19.96 -13.84 -4.51
CA ASP A 145 18.68 -14.24 -5.08
C ASP A 145 17.56 -13.26 -4.66
N PHE A 146 17.52 -12.12 -5.35
CA PHE A 146 16.42 -11.17 -5.28
C PHE A 146 15.18 -11.66 -6.02
N SER A 147 15.25 -12.79 -6.74
CA SER A 147 14.08 -13.34 -7.45
C SER A 147 12.97 -13.69 -6.48
N SER A 148 13.33 -14.15 -5.28
CA SER A 148 12.41 -14.39 -4.17
C SER A 148 11.67 -13.11 -3.76
N HIS A 149 12.39 -11.99 -3.58
CA HIS A 149 11.85 -10.68 -3.20
C HIS A 149 11.06 -10.00 -4.32
N VAL A 150 11.54 -10.04 -5.56
CA VAL A 150 10.85 -9.48 -6.73
C VAL A 150 9.58 -10.26 -7.03
N ARG A 151 9.64 -11.60 -7.01
CA ARG A 151 8.46 -12.46 -7.15
C ARG A 151 7.48 -12.19 -6.02
N PHE A 152 7.98 -12.07 -4.81
CA PHE A 152 7.18 -11.71 -3.65
C PHE A 152 6.41 -10.39 -3.90
N VAL A 153 7.09 -9.31 -4.28
CA VAL A 153 6.47 -7.99 -4.49
C VAL A 153 5.46 -8.03 -5.63
N ARG A 154 5.67 -8.90 -6.63
CA ARG A 154 4.72 -9.14 -7.72
C ARG A 154 3.50 -9.95 -7.31
N GLU A 155 3.62 -10.83 -6.31
CA GLU A 155 2.54 -11.69 -5.83
C GLU A 155 1.62 -11.00 -4.80
N HIS A 156 2.13 -9.98 -4.09
CA HIS A 156 1.40 -9.31 -3.01
C HIS A 156 0.90 -7.95 -3.48
N THR A 157 -0.28 -7.51 -3.05
CA THR A 157 -0.76 -6.20 -3.49
C THR A 157 0.05 -5.10 -2.81
N LEU A 158 0.61 -4.19 -3.61
CA LEU A 158 1.45 -3.09 -3.14
C LEU A 158 0.90 -1.78 -3.68
N MET A 159 0.85 -0.77 -2.82
CA MET A 159 0.44 0.58 -3.17
C MET A 159 1.27 1.63 -2.44
N LEU A 160 1.44 2.78 -3.07
CA LEU A 160 2.03 3.97 -2.46
C LEU A 160 1.01 5.10 -2.51
N LYS A 161 0.81 5.76 -1.38
CA LYS A 161 -0.13 6.85 -1.19
C LYS A 161 0.64 8.12 -0.83
N ALA A 162 0.37 9.22 -1.50
CA ALA A 162 0.90 10.52 -1.09
C ALA A 162 0.22 11.01 0.18
N VAL A 163 0.95 11.72 1.03
CA VAL A 163 0.40 12.46 2.17
C VAL A 163 0.07 13.87 1.72
N GLY A 164 -1.22 14.18 1.65
CA GLY A 164 -1.73 15.50 1.36
C GLY A 164 -1.49 16.47 2.52
N ALA A 165 -1.52 17.77 2.23
CA ALA A 165 -1.63 18.77 3.28
C ALA A 165 -2.94 18.54 4.03
N PHE A 166 -2.86 18.38 5.35
CA PHE A 166 -4.02 18.28 6.21
C PHE A 166 -4.82 19.58 6.16
N ASP A 167 -6.09 19.50 5.79
CA ASP A 167 -7.03 20.61 5.90
C ASP A 167 -7.86 20.43 7.18
N PRO A 168 -7.65 21.27 8.22
CA PRO A 168 -8.38 21.16 9.48
C PRO A 168 -9.89 21.39 9.33
N THR A 169 -10.34 21.96 8.20
CA THR A 169 -11.76 22.16 7.89
C THR A 169 -12.39 20.94 7.20
N ASN A 170 -11.56 19.99 6.73
CA ASN A 170 -12.01 18.76 6.09
C ASN A 170 -11.39 17.53 6.78
N PRO A 171 -12.11 16.87 7.70
CA PRO A 171 -11.58 15.73 8.45
C PRO A 171 -11.25 14.52 7.57
N PHE A 172 -11.60 14.55 6.28
CA PHE A 172 -11.36 13.48 5.32
C PHE A 172 -10.18 13.77 4.35
N THR A 173 -9.44 14.86 4.57
CA THR A 173 -8.14 15.11 3.92
C THR A 173 -6.99 14.46 4.67
#